data_AF-A0A6L7X7R2-F1
#
_entry.id   AF-A0A6L7X7R2-F1
#
_cell.length_a   1.000
_cell.length_b   1.000
_cell.length_c   1.000
_cell.angle_alpha   90.00
_cell.angle_beta   90.00
_cell.angle_gamma   90.00
#
_symmetry.space_group_name_H-M   'P 1'
#
loop_
_entity.id
_entity.type
_entity.pdbx_description
1 polymer ?
#
loop_
_entity_poly.entity_id
_entity_poly.type
_entity_poly.pdbx_seq_one_letter_code
_entity_poly.pdbx_strand_id
1 'polypeptide(L)'
;MDDVDAGQGVEQQRSVVPPRRVFPELITEHPEPGEEQVYGAAAEEVIEWRESWAARKRSRLTLDWLRAERRRLELELRLIGVFGLTPPPADAPWREQRRDRELEWRRRSLRRLRWQLPLTWCLHWLLRGLTLGWWARAKAP
;
A
#
# COMPACT_ATOMS: atom_id res chain seq x y z
N MET A 1 -28.04 -52.42 -1.38
CA MET A 1 -26.67 -52.26 -1.92
C MET A 1 -26.81 -51.57 -3.25
N ASP A 2 -26.64 -50.27 -3.40
CA ASP A 2 -26.29 -49.20 -2.48
C ASP A 2 -26.85 -47.90 -3.06
N ASP A 3 -27.46 -47.10 -2.19
CA ASP A 3 -27.68 -45.67 -2.38
C ASP A 3 -26.33 -44.95 -2.49
N VAL A 4 -26.12 -44.14 -3.53
CA VAL A 4 -25.11 -43.08 -3.49
C VAL A 4 -25.69 -41.80 -4.09
N ASP A 5 -26.35 -41.07 -3.20
CA ASP A 5 -26.46 -39.63 -3.14
C ASP A 5 -25.11 -38.95 -3.44
N ALA A 6 -25.01 -38.29 -4.59
CA ALA A 6 -23.88 -37.43 -4.91
C ALA A 6 -24.34 -35.98 -4.75
N GLY A 7 -24.19 -35.51 -3.51
CA GLY A 7 -24.54 -34.18 -3.06
C GLY A 7 -24.11 -33.09 -4.05
N GLN A 8 -25.11 -32.35 -4.52
CA GLN A 8 -24.92 -31.00 -5.04
C GLN A 8 -24.09 -30.23 -4.01
N GLY A 9 -22.85 -29.90 -4.38
CA GLY A 9 -22.05 -28.91 -3.70
C GLY A 9 -22.74 -27.56 -3.81
N VAL A 10 -23.72 -27.34 -2.94
CA VAL A 10 -24.15 -26.00 -2.56
C VAL A 10 -22.95 -25.44 -1.81
N GLU A 11 -22.03 -24.82 -2.55
CA GLU A 11 -21.18 -23.78 -1.99
C GLU A 11 -22.14 -22.83 -1.28
N GLN A 12 -22.21 -23.01 0.05
CA GLN A 12 -22.84 -22.07 0.94
C GLN A 12 -22.16 -20.74 0.63
N GLN A 13 -22.83 -19.93 -0.21
CA GLN A 13 -22.80 -18.49 -0.12
C GLN A 13 -23.18 -18.19 1.33
N ARG A 14 -22.19 -18.27 2.22
CA ARG A 14 -22.24 -17.61 3.51
C ARG A 14 -22.51 -16.18 3.11
N SER A 15 -23.74 -15.76 3.33
CA SER A 15 -24.15 -14.36 3.34
C SER A 15 -23.31 -13.70 4.43
N VAL A 16 -22.06 -13.37 4.06
CA VAL A 16 -21.14 -12.60 4.90
C VAL A 16 -21.80 -11.25 4.99
N VAL A 17 -22.47 -11.03 6.12
CA VAL A 17 -23.10 -9.75 6.42
C VAL A 17 -21.99 -8.70 6.36
N PRO A 18 -22.11 -7.67 5.50
CA PRO A 18 -21.08 -6.66 5.40
C PRO A 18 -20.92 -5.98 6.76
N PRO A 19 -19.68 -5.68 7.18
CA PRO A 19 -19.42 -5.08 8.48
C PRO A 19 -20.18 -3.75 8.56
N ARG A 20 -20.98 -3.56 9.61
CA ARG A 20 -21.68 -2.29 9.84
C ARG A 20 -20.66 -1.23 10.26
N ARG A 21 -20.25 -0.41 9.30
CA ARG A 21 -19.30 0.69 9.51
C ARG A 21 -20.00 2.02 9.63
N VAL A 22 -19.54 2.83 10.57
CA VAL A 22 -19.99 4.22 10.71
C VAL A 22 -19.53 5.05 9.50
N PHE A 23 -18.34 4.75 8.96
CA PHE A 23 -17.76 5.42 7.80
C PHE A 23 -17.22 4.38 6.80
N PRO A 24 -18.01 3.98 5.78
CA PRO A 24 -17.56 3.02 4.76
C PRO A 24 -16.44 3.57 3.89
N GLU A 25 -16.29 4.89 3.80
CA GLU A 25 -15.23 5.56 3.03
C GLU A 25 -13.86 5.49 3.71
N LEU A 26 -13.78 5.01 4.95
CA LEU A 26 -12.55 4.98 5.73
C LEU A 26 -11.83 3.64 5.53
N ILE A 27 -10.58 3.71 5.10
CA ILE A 27 -9.75 2.52 4.93
C ILE A 27 -9.17 2.12 6.29
N THR A 28 -9.38 0.88 6.67
CA THR A 28 -8.82 0.27 7.89
C THR A 28 -7.42 -0.29 7.65
N GLU A 29 -6.53 -0.17 8.63
CA GLU A 29 -5.17 -0.74 8.53
C GLU A 29 -5.17 -2.28 8.46
N HIS A 30 -6.15 -2.92 9.09
CA HIS A 30 -6.29 -4.37 9.14
C HIS A 30 -7.51 -4.83 8.33
N PRO A 31 -7.44 -6.01 7.69
CA PRO A 31 -8.58 -6.59 7.01
C PRO A 31 -9.67 -7.00 8.00
N GLU A 32 -10.92 -6.70 7.63
CA GLU A 32 -12.12 -7.14 8.33
C GLU A 32 -12.96 -8.04 7.41
N PRO A 33 -13.66 -9.06 7.96
CA PRO A 33 -14.53 -9.91 7.16
C PRO A 33 -15.62 -9.09 6.44
N GLY A 34 -15.80 -9.34 5.13
CA GLY A 34 -16.84 -8.69 4.33
C GLY A 34 -16.48 -7.28 3.81
N GLU A 35 -15.25 -6.81 4.00
CA GLU A 35 -14.77 -5.53 3.46
C GLU A 35 -14.83 -5.42 1.94
N GLU A 36 -14.67 -6.53 1.23
CA GLU A 36 -14.75 -6.60 -0.22
C GLU A 36 -16.10 -6.07 -0.73
N GLN A 37 -17.18 -6.33 0.03
CA GLN A 37 -18.51 -5.80 -0.28
C GLN A 37 -18.64 -4.30 0.00
N VAL A 38 -17.81 -3.75 0.90
CA VAL A 38 -17.80 -2.32 1.25
C VAL A 38 -16.99 -1.51 0.24
N TYR A 39 -15.79 -1.98 -0.09
CA TYR A 39 -14.88 -1.27 -0.99
C TYR A 39 -15.14 -1.57 -2.48
N GLY A 40 -15.82 -2.68 -2.79
CA GLY A 40 -16.18 -3.08 -4.15
C GLY A 40 -14.97 -3.10 -5.07
N ALA A 41 -15.01 -2.31 -6.13
CA ALA A 41 -13.94 -2.22 -7.13
C ALA A 41 -12.59 -1.72 -6.57
N ALA A 42 -12.55 -1.10 -5.39
CA ALA A 42 -11.32 -0.64 -4.75
C ALA A 42 -10.66 -1.68 -3.84
N ALA A 43 -11.25 -2.88 -3.69
CA ALA A 43 -10.78 -3.88 -2.74
C ALA A 43 -9.33 -4.31 -3.00
N GLU A 44 -8.95 -4.51 -4.26
CA GLU A 44 -7.58 -4.88 -4.65
C GLU A 44 -6.58 -3.78 -4.30
N GLU A 45 -6.89 -2.51 -4.61
CA GLU A 45 -6.04 -1.37 -4.26
C GLU A 45 -5.91 -1.17 -2.76
N VAL A 46 -6.96 -1.48 -1.97
CA VAL A 46 -6.90 -1.42 -0.51
C VAL A 46 -5.97 -2.50 0.04
N ILE A 47 -6.02 -3.73 -0.50
CA ILE A 47 -5.10 -4.81 -0.12
C ILE A 47 -3.66 -4.41 -0.41
N GLU A 48 -3.38 -3.97 -1.63
CA GLU A 48 -2.03 -3.55 -2.03
C GLU A 48 -1.55 -2.34 -1.21
N TRP A 49 -2.46 -1.42 -0.87
CA TRP A 49 -2.13 -0.29 -0.01
C TRP A 49 -1.71 -0.76 1.39
N ARG A 50 -2.41 -1.74 1.99
CA ARG A 50 -2.03 -2.31 3.30
C ARG A 50 -0.66 -2.99 3.26
N GLU A 51 -0.36 -3.74 2.20
CA GLU A 51 0.96 -4.35 2.02
C GLU A 51 2.06 -3.29 1.96
N SER A 52 1.83 -2.23 1.17
CA SER A 52 2.78 -1.11 1.06
C SER A 52 2.97 -0.37 2.39
N TRP A 53 1.89 -0.22 3.17
CA TRP A 53 1.90 0.39 4.51
C TRP A 53 2.71 -0.46 5.50
N ALA A 54 2.50 -1.78 5.50
CA ALA A 54 3.25 -2.70 6.34
C ALA A 54 4.74 -2.75 5.97
N ALA A 55 5.08 -2.74 4.67
CA ALA A 55 6.45 -2.71 4.18
C ALA A 55 7.19 -1.44 4.62
N ARG A 56 6.50 -0.29 4.61
CA ARG A 56 7.04 0.99 5.09
C ARG A 56 7.36 0.96 6.59
N LYS A 57 6.54 0.29 7.42
CA LYS A 57 6.82 0.17 8.87
C LYS A 57 8.10 -0.64 9.15
N ARG A 58 8.44 -1.61 8.29
CA ARG A 58 9.58 -2.53 8.47
C ARG A 58 10.92 -1.98 7.99
N SER A 59 10.91 -1.11 6.98
CA SER A 59 12.13 -0.56 6.37
C SER A 59 12.28 0.91 6.77
N ARG A 60 13.48 1.35 7.18
CA ARG A 60 13.76 2.78 7.39
C ARG A 60 14.83 3.22 6.41
N LEU A 61 14.50 4.19 5.56
CA LEU A 61 15.45 4.95 4.73
C LEU A 61 16.29 4.11 3.75
N THR A 62 15.83 2.92 3.36
CA THR A 62 16.45 2.11 2.31
C THR A 62 15.88 2.42 0.92
N LEU A 63 16.52 1.93 -0.14
CA LEU A 63 15.95 1.99 -1.50
C LEU A 63 14.58 1.30 -1.58
N ASP A 64 14.40 0.20 -0.85
CA ASP A 64 13.13 -0.51 -0.78
C ASP A 64 12.05 0.32 -0.08
N TRP A 65 12.44 1.08 0.95
CA TRP A 65 11.53 2.06 1.57
C TRP A 65 11.07 3.13 0.58
N LEU A 66 11.98 3.68 -0.24
CA LEU A 66 11.63 4.69 -1.25
C LEU A 66 10.69 4.11 -2.32
N ARG A 67 10.90 2.85 -2.73
CA ARG A 67 10.02 2.16 -3.68
C ARG A 67 8.63 1.90 -3.09
N ALA A 68 8.58 1.38 -1.85
CA ALA A 68 7.33 1.14 -1.13
C ALA A 68 6.55 2.46 -0.90
N GLU A 69 7.25 3.53 -0.50
CA GLU A 69 6.65 4.85 -0.28
C GLU A 69 6.10 5.44 -1.58
N ARG A 70 6.82 5.29 -2.70
CA ARG A 70 6.31 5.70 -4.01
C ARG A 70 5.03 4.93 -4.36
N ARG A 71 5.04 3.60 -4.27
CA ARG A 71 3.89 2.78 -4.61
C ARG A 71 2.68 3.11 -3.74
N ARG A 72 2.91 3.28 -2.44
CA ARG A 72 1.90 3.74 -1.47
C ARG A 72 1.25 5.04 -1.89
N LEU A 73 2.04 6.07 -2.22
CA LEU A 73 1.50 7.36 -2.61
C LEU A 73 0.73 7.31 -3.94
N GLU A 74 1.15 6.47 -4.89
CA GLU A 74 0.41 6.21 -6.13
C GLU A 74 -0.96 5.57 -5.84
N LEU A 75 -1.01 4.58 -4.95
CA LEU A 75 -2.24 3.94 -4.49
C LEU A 75 -3.15 4.92 -3.75
N GLU A 76 -2.60 5.70 -2.82
CA GLU A 76 -3.39 6.70 -2.08
C GLU A 76 -4.01 7.75 -3.01
N LEU A 77 -3.32 8.17 -4.06
CA LEU A 77 -3.91 9.06 -5.06
C LEU A 77 -5.10 8.42 -5.79
N ARG A 78 -5.03 7.13 -6.12
CA ARG A 78 -6.16 6.41 -6.73
C ARG A 78 -7.31 6.22 -5.74
N LEU A 79 -7.01 5.75 -4.54
CA LEU A 79 -7.98 5.53 -3.46
C LEU A 79 -8.74 6.81 -3.13
N ILE A 80 -8.05 7.93 -2.97
CA ILE A 80 -8.66 9.22 -2.66
C ILE A 80 -9.35 9.83 -3.89
N GLY A 81 -8.68 9.82 -5.04
CA GLY A 81 -9.11 10.57 -6.22
C GLY A 81 -10.16 9.87 -7.08
N VAL A 82 -10.08 8.55 -7.21
CA VAL A 82 -11.00 7.74 -8.02
C VAL A 82 -12.11 7.17 -7.16
N PHE A 83 -11.75 6.58 -6.03
CA PHE A 83 -12.70 5.85 -5.18
C PHE A 83 -13.26 6.68 -4.03
N GLY A 84 -12.77 7.91 -3.83
CA GLY A 84 -13.25 8.80 -2.76
C GLY A 84 -12.94 8.31 -1.34
N LEU A 85 -12.07 7.30 -1.21
CA LEU A 85 -11.73 6.67 0.05
C LEU A 85 -10.72 7.51 0.84
N THR A 86 -10.81 7.43 2.15
CA THR A 86 -9.96 8.15 3.10
C THR A 86 -8.99 7.17 3.74
N PRO A 87 -7.70 7.21 3.38
CA PRO A 87 -6.68 6.38 4.04
C PRO A 87 -6.40 6.84 5.47
N PRO A 88 -5.96 5.93 6.36
CA PRO A 88 -5.56 6.28 7.72
C PRO A 88 -4.33 7.21 7.71
N PRO A 89 -4.08 7.98 8.78
CA PRO A 89 -4.66 7.90 10.12
C PRO A 89 -5.89 8.80 10.34
N ALA A 90 -6.74 8.99 9.33
CA ALA A 90 -7.98 9.72 9.53
C ALA A 90 -8.97 8.90 10.37
N ASP A 91 -9.63 9.54 11.33
CA ASP A 91 -10.70 8.92 12.14
C ASP A 91 -12.11 9.18 11.57
N ALA A 92 -12.20 10.02 10.54
CA ALA A 92 -13.43 10.37 9.83
C ALA A 92 -13.12 10.70 8.35
N PRO A 93 -14.12 10.55 7.45
CA PRO A 93 -13.97 10.92 6.04
C PRO A 93 -13.54 12.37 5.88
N TRP A 94 -12.63 12.62 4.94
CA TRP A 94 -12.20 13.99 4.66
C TRP A 94 -13.27 14.78 3.92
N ARG A 95 -13.49 16.01 4.38
CA ARG A 95 -14.19 17.05 3.61
C ARG A 95 -13.42 17.38 2.33
N GLU A 96 -14.13 17.83 1.31
CA GLU A 96 -13.61 18.11 -0.04
C GLU A 96 -12.34 18.98 -0.02
N GLN A 97 -12.35 20.10 0.70
CA GLN A 97 -11.17 20.98 0.81
C GLN A 97 -9.94 20.28 1.40
N ARG A 98 -10.13 19.42 2.41
CA ARG A 98 -9.03 18.63 3.00
C ARG A 98 -8.55 17.59 2.01
N ARG A 99 -9.48 16.93 1.31
CA ARG A 99 -9.19 15.92 0.27
C ARG A 99 -8.32 16.51 -0.83
N ASP A 100 -8.66 17.68 -1.36
CA ASP A 100 -7.88 18.34 -2.41
C ASP A 100 -6.47 18.69 -1.97
N ARG A 101 -6.34 19.23 -0.75
CA ARG A 101 -5.04 19.54 -0.15
C ARG A 101 -4.18 18.29 0.01
N GLU A 102 -4.79 17.19 0.46
CA GLU A 102 -4.15 15.90 0.67
C GLU A 102 -3.72 15.24 -0.67
N LEU A 103 -4.55 15.35 -1.70
CA LEU A 103 -4.20 14.91 -3.07
C LEU A 103 -3.03 15.72 -3.61
N GLU A 104 -3.05 17.05 -3.44
CA GLU A 104 -1.99 17.90 -3.94
C GLU A 104 -0.65 17.65 -3.21
N TRP A 105 -0.70 17.49 -1.89
CA TRP A 105 0.45 17.12 -1.08
C TRP A 105 1.05 15.80 -1.55
N ARG A 106 0.25 14.75 -1.77
CA ARG A 106 0.70 13.45 -2.30
C ARG A 106 1.32 13.56 -3.68
N ARG A 107 0.72 14.32 -4.60
CA ARG A 107 1.28 14.60 -5.94
C ARG A 107 2.65 15.30 -5.84
N ARG A 108 2.81 16.24 -4.91
CA ARG A 108 4.10 16.90 -4.66
C ARG A 108 5.12 15.94 -4.08
N SER A 109 4.74 15.10 -3.12
CA SER A 109 5.60 14.07 -2.53
C SER A 109 6.08 13.05 -3.56
N LEU A 110 5.19 12.57 -4.45
CA LEU A 110 5.58 11.69 -5.56
C LEU A 110 6.55 12.36 -6.51
N ARG A 111 6.32 13.63 -6.87
CA ARG A 111 7.27 14.38 -7.70
C ARG A 111 8.64 14.46 -7.05
N ARG A 112 8.73 14.72 -5.74
CA ARG A 112 10.00 14.71 -5.00
C ARG A 112 10.67 13.33 -5.01
N LEU A 113 9.91 12.26 -4.76
CA LEU A 113 10.41 10.88 -4.76
C LEU A 113 10.97 10.44 -6.12
N ARG A 114 10.37 10.91 -7.23
CA ARG A 114 10.87 10.64 -8.58
C ARG A 114 12.30 11.15 -8.79
N TRP A 115 12.68 12.25 -8.14
CA TRP A 115 14.03 12.80 -8.21
C TRP A 115 14.98 12.17 -7.16
N GLN A 116 14.46 11.77 -6.00
CA GLN A 116 15.27 11.16 -4.95
C GLN A 116 15.76 9.75 -5.32
N LEU A 117 14.90 8.91 -5.91
CA LEU A 117 15.26 7.54 -6.30
C LEU A 117 16.55 7.41 -7.12
N PRO A 118 16.74 8.14 -8.23
CA PRO A 118 17.98 8.04 -9.01
C PRO A 118 19.19 8.55 -8.23
N LEU A 119 19.04 9.64 -7.45
CA LEU A 119 20.12 10.17 -6.61
C LEU A 119 20.57 9.15 -5.55
N THR A 120 19.63 8.55 -4.84
CA THR A 120 19.91 7.53 -3.82
C THR A 120 20.53 6.29 -4.44
N TRP A 121 20.10 5.90 -5.64
CA TRP A 121 20.67 4.78 -6.37
C TRP A 121 22.13 5.04 -6.80
N CYS A 122 22.42 6.21 -7.36
CA CYS A 122 23.79 6.61 -7.69
C CYS A 122 24.68 6.64 -6.45
N LEU A 123 24.19 7.21 -5.34
CA LEU A 123 24.95 7.26 -4.09
C LEU A 123 25.21 5.86 -3.52
N HIS A 124 24.24 4.95 -3.60
CA HIS A 124 24.39 3.57 -3.17
C HIS A 124 25.52 2.86 -3.94
N TRP A 125 25.58 3.03 -5.26
CA TRP A 125 26.66 2.47 -6.08
C TRP A 125 28.02 3.12 -5.83
N LEU A 126 28.07 4.44 -5.63
CA LEU A 126 29.31 5.13 -5.27
C LEU A 126 29.87 4.62 -3.94
N LEU A 127 29.02 4.51 -2.92
CA LEU A 127 29.41 3.96 -1.62
C LEU A 127 29.86 2.50 -1.74
N ARG A 128 29.17 1.68 -2.54
CA ARG A 128 29.55 0.28 -2.75
C ARG A 128 30.86 0.12 -3.54
N GLY A 129 31.13 1.01 -4.49
CA GLY A 129 32.41 1.08 -5.19
C GLY A 129 33.54 1.50 -4.26
N LEU A 130 33.31 2.50 -3.40
CA LEU A 130 34.27 2.95 -2.40
C LEU A 130 34.58 1.85 -1.38
N THR A 131 33.59 1.12 -0.89
CA THR A 131 33.82 0.02 0.07
C THR A 131 34.60 -1.12 -0.57
N LEU A 132 34.30 -1.49 -1.83
CA LEU A 132 35.09 -2.51 -2.56
C LEU A 132 36.53 -2.04 -2.84
N GLY A 133 36.72 -0.77 -3.23
CA GLY A 133 38.04 -0.18 -3.46
C GLY A 133 38.90 -0.09 -2.20
N TRP A 134 38.28 0.20 -1.05
CA TRP A 134 38.94 0.17 0.25
C TRP A 134 39.39 -1.24 0.64
N TRP A 135 38.55 -2.26 0.41
CA TRP A 135 38.91 -3.66 0.64
C TRP A 135 40.03 -4.15 -0.28
N ALA A 136 40.05 -3.71 -1.54
CA ALA A 136 41.12 -4.02 -2.47
C ALA A 136 42.46 -3.39 -2.05
N ARG A 137 42.44 -2.15 -1.56
CA ARG A 137 43.63 -1.48 -1.00
C ARG A 137 44.09 -2.08 0.32
N ALA A 138 43.18 -2.50 1.20
CA ALA A 138 43.50 -3.14 2.47
C ALA A 138 44.05 -4.57 2.32
N LYS A 139 43.84 -5.21 1.15
CA LYS A 139 44.39 -6.53 0.80
C LYS A 139 45.60 -6.47 -0.16
N ALA A 140 46.06 -5.27 -0.53
CA ALA A 140 47.30 -5.13 -1.28
C ALA A 140 48.49 -5.27 -0.30
N PRO A 141 49.41 -6.22 -0.53
CA PRO A 141 50.57 -6.47 0.35
C PRO A 141 51.58 -5.32 0.36
#